data_AF-A0A3C0N8M2-F1
#
_entry.id   AF-A0A3C0N8M2-F1
#
_cell.length_a   1.000
_cell.length_b   1.000
_cell.length_c   1.000
_cell.angle_alpha   90.00
_cell.angle_beta   90.00
_cell.angle_gamma   90.00
#
_symmetry.space_group_name_H-M   'P 1'
#
loop_
_entity.id
_entity.type
_entity.pdbx_description
1 polymer ?
#
loop_
_entity_poly.entity_id
_entity_poly.type
_entity_poly.pdbx_seq_one_letter_code
_entity_poly.pdbx_strand_id
1 'polypeptide(L)'
;YKILNAANYGVPQKRERLFMIGSRNGLLLPNYPQPITKFKKTRKSPNQELLWCPTVGDAIRDLPEVERYTELLKRDWIVADFGQPSEYSKYLRGLHSKDDDYSYPRVYDPKILTSSLR
;
A
#
# COMPACT_ATOMS: atom_id res chain seq x y z
N TYR A 1 -19.28 1.33 15.38
CA TYR A 1 -18.25 0.54 14.70
C TYR A 1 -18.44 0.66 13.19
N LYS A 2 -17.41 0.40 12.37
CA LYS A 2 -17.52 0.38 10.91
C LYS A 2 -16.54 -0.63 10.31
N ILE A 3 -16.95 -1.31 9.24
CA ILE A 3 -16.04 -2.15 8.44
C ILE A 3 -15.47 -1.29 7.32
N LEU A 4 -14.14 -1.24 7.22
CA LEU A 4 -13.43 -0.51 6.18
C LEU A 4 -12.63 -1.49 5.32
N ASN A 5 -12.58 -1.22 4.01
CA ASN A 5 -11.81 -2.00 3.04
C ASN A 5 -10.61 -1.18 2.55
N ALA A 6 -9.40 -1.73 2.64
CA ALA A 6 -8.15 -1.06 2.23
C ALA A 6 -8.17 -0.59 0.77
N ALA A 7 -8.89 -1.27 -0.12
CA ALA A 7 -9.05 -0.89 -1.53
C ALA A 7 -9.75 0.47 -1.75
N ASN A 8 -10.49 0.96 -0.75
CA ASN A 8 -11.11 2.28 -0.78
C ASN A 8 -10.16 3.40 -0.29
N TYR A 9 -8.97 3.03 0.15
CA TYR A 9 -7.95 3.93 0.71
C TYR A 9 -6.60 3.80 -0.01
N GLY A 10 -6.61 3.47 -1.30
CA GLY A 10 -5.41 3.46 -2.15
C GLY A 10 -4.52 2.24 -2.04
N VAL A 11 -4.97 1.14 -1.42
CA VAL A 11 -4.18 -0.11 -1.35
C VAL A 11 -4.72 -1.11 -2.38
N PRO A 12 -3.90 -1.73 -3.25
CA PRO A 12 -4.34 -2.71 -4.25
C PRO A 12 -4.68 -4.08 -3.62
N GLN A 13 -5.46 -4.09 -2.54
CA GLN A 13 -5.82 -5.28 -1.76
C GLN A 13 -7.26 -5.18 -1.23
N LYS A 14 -8.05 -6.23 -1.44
CA LYS A 14 -9.35 -6.41 -0.77
C LYS A 14 -9.14 -6.93 0.64
N ARG A 15 -9.05 -6.02 1.61
CA ARG A 15 -8.83 -6.36 3.02
C ARG A 15 -9.80 -5.59 3.89
N GLU A 16 -10.81 -6.29 4.38
CA GLU A 16 -11.83 -5.72 5.28
C GLU A 16 -11.42 -5.91 6.73
N ARG A 17 -11.56 -4.85 7.52
CA ARG A 17 -11.29 -4.85 8.96
C ARG A 17 -12.39 -4.08 9.69
N LEU A 18 -12.79 -4.60 10.84
CA LEU A 18 -13.71 -3.94 11.76
C LEU A 18 -12.92 -2.92 12.58
N PHE A 19 -13.34 -1.67 12.54
CA PHE A 19 -12.78 -0.60 13.35
C PHE A 19 -13.81 -0.14 14.37
N MET A 20 -13.42 -0.11 15.64
CA MET A 20 -14.18 0.46 16.74
C MET A 20 -13.39 1.62 17.32
N ILE A 21 -13.99 2.81 17.29
CA ILE A 21 -13.37 4.03 17.81
C ILE A 21 -14.08 4.37 19.11
N GLY A 22 -13.31 4.72 20.14
CA GLY A 22 -13.79 5.27 21.40
C GLY A 22 -12.98 6.50 21.77
N SER A 23 -13.60 7.44 22.48
CA SER A 23 -12.94 8.62 23.06
C SER A 23 -13.14 8.60 24.58
N ARG A 24 -12.22 9.25 25.31
CA ARG A 24 -12.39 9.49 26.75
C ARG A 24 -13.64 10.33 26.99
N ASN A 25 -14.32 10.13 28.13
CA ASN A 25 -15.46 10.96 28.51
C ASN A 25 -15.09 12.46 28.47
N GLY A 26 -15.97 13.28 27.90
CA GLY A 26 -15.73 14.71 27.66
C GLY A 26 -14.95 15.04 26.38
N LEU A 27 -14.43 14.05 25.65
CA LEU A 27 -13.79 14.26 24.34
C LEU A 27 -14.70 13.87 23.19
N LEU A 28 -14.65 14.66 22.12
CA LEU A 28 -15.37 14.37 20.88
C LEU A 28 -14.88 13.06 20.26
N LEU A 29 -15.84 12.25 19.80
CA LEU A 29 -15.54 11.01 19.11
C LEU A 29 -15.07 11.32 17.67
N PRO A 30 -13.94 10.75 17.22
CA PRO A 30 -13.50 10.91 15.83
C PRO A 30 -14.49 10.30 14.83
N ASN A 31 -14.58 10.92 13.66
CA ASN A 31 -15.33 10.37 12.53
C ASN A 31 -14.51 9.33 11.76
N TYR A 32 -15.18 8.33 11.20
CA TYR A 32 -14.55 7.42 10.26
C TYR A 32 -14.17 8.14 8.96
N PRO A 33 -13.01 7.84 8.36
CA PRO A 33 -12.57 8.50 7.15
C PRO A 33 -13.47 8.14 5.95
N GLN A 34 -13.66 9.11 5.07
CA GLN A 34 -14.32 8.90 3.78
C GLN A 34 -13.36 8.16 2.82
N PRO A 35 -13.90 7.31 1.92
CA PRO A 35 -13.08 6.63 0.93
C PRO A 35 -12.41 7.65 0.00
N ILE A 36 -11.17 7.38 -0.41
CA ILE A 36 -10.40 8.22 -1.35
C ILE A 36 -10.24 7.56 -2.73
N THR A 37 -10.41 6.24 -2.80
CA THR A 37 -10.35 5.47 -4.06
C THR A 37 -11.57 4.59 -4.27
N LYS A 38 -11.80 4.19 -5.52
CA LYS A 38 -12.83 3.21 -5.91
C LYS A 38 -12.21 2.01 -6.63
N PHE A 39 -12.62 0.80 -6.25
CA PHE A 39 -12.14 -0.47 -6.82
C PHE A 39 -13.13 -1.10 -7.82
N LYS A 40 -14.43 -0.78 -7.73
CA LYS A 40 -15.47 -1.16 -8.70
C LYS A 40 -16.28 0.08 -9.05
N LYS A 41 -17.07 0.04 -10.14
CA LYS A 41 -18.25 0.91 -10.29
C LYS A 41 -19.20 0.58 -9.14
N THR A 42 -18.97 1.15 -7.96
CA THR A 42 -19.92 1.12 -6.86
C THR A 42 -21.19 1.76 -7.40
N ARG A 43 -22.26 0.97 -7.50
CA ARG A 43 -23.58 1.49 -7.81
C ARG A 43 -23.92 2.46 -6.67
N LYS A 44 -23.94 3.76 -6.97
CA LYS A 44 -24.36 4.88 -6.12
C LYS A 44 -23.29 5.46 -5.18
N SER A 45 -22.62 6.49 -5.68
CA SER A 45 -22.39 7.75 -4.96
C SER A 45 -22.33 8.84 -6.04
N PRO A 46 -23.40 9.63 -6.25
CA PRO A 46 -23.49 10.56 -7.38
C PRO A 46 -22.52 11.76 -7.31
N ASN A 47 -21.87 12.01 -6.16
CA ASN A 47 -21.31 13.33 -5.86
C ASN A 47 -19.81 13.36 -5.50
N GLN A 48 -19.04 12.28 -5.66
CA GLN A 48 -17.58 12.31 -5.48
C GLN A 48 -16.88 11.53 -6.59
N GLU A 49 -16.14 12.25 -7.45
CA GLU A 49 -15.21 11.66 -8.41
C GLU A 49 -13.99 11.09 -7.68
N LEU A 50 -14.16 9.92 -7.07
CA LEU A 50 -13.05 9.21 -6.44
C LEU A 50 -12.08 8.69 -7.51
N LEU A 51 -10.78 8.76 -7.20
CA LEU A 51 -9.71 8.18 -8.00
C LEU A 51 -9.85 6.66 -8.08
N TRP A 52 -9.31 6.06 -9.13
CA TRP A 52 -9.21 4.61 -9.21
C TRP A 52 -8.22 4.08 -8.18
N CYS A 53 -8.57 2.96 -7.54
CA CYS A 53 -7.63 2.24 -6.70
C CYS A 53 -6.41 1.83 -7.54
N PRO A 54 -5.17 1.96 -7.01
CA PRO A 54 -3.99 1.43 -7.66
C PRO A 54 -4.17 -0.05 -8.00
N THR A 55 -3.50 -0.48 -9.05
CA THR A 55 -3.47 -1.87 -9.49
C THR A 55 -2.32 -2.62 -8.82
N VAL A 56 -2.36 -3.96 -8.89
CA VAL A 56 -1.21 -4.79 -8.49
C VAL A 56 0.03 -4.41 -9.31
N GLY A 57 -0.14 -4.14 -10.61
CA GLY A 57 0.96 -3.69 -11.47
C GLY A 57 1.60 -2.39 -10.98
N ASP A 58 0.81 -1.42 -10.51
CA ASP A 58 1.36 -0.18 -9.95
C ASP A 58 2.21 -0.44 -8.70
N ALA A 59 1.94 -1.52 -7.96
CA ALA A 59 2.70 -1.86 -6.75
C ALA A 59 3.98 -2.65 -7.00
N ILE A 60 3.98 -3.59 -7.96
CA ILE A 60 5.06 -4.60 -8.06
C ILE A 60 5.71 -4.73 -9.43
N ARG A 61 5.27 -3.98 -10.46
CA ARG A 61 5.79 -4.16 -11.84
C ARG A 61 7.28 -3.82 -11.97
N ASP A 62 7.81 -3.00 -11.08
CA ASP A 62 9.21 -2.57 -11.06
C ASP A 62 10.15 -3.55 -10.32
N LEU A 63 9.62 -4.67 -9.79
CA LEU A 63 10.44 -5.73 -9.23
C LEU A 63 11.22 -6.48 -10.34
N PRO A 64 12.44 -6.95 -10.05
CA PRO A 64 13.23 -7.72 -11.00
C PRO A 64 12.68 -9.15 -11.15
N GLU A 65 12.99 -9.79 -12.27
CA GLU A 65 12.67 -11.21 -12.51
C GLU A 65 13.51 -12.11 -11.58
N VAL A 66 12.86 -12.82 -10.66
CA VAL A 66 13.55 -13.63 -9.62
C VAL A 66 14.28 -14.84 -10.20
N GLU A 67 13.86 -15.33 -11.36
CA GLU A 67 14.43 -16.45 -12.10
C GLU A 67 15.86 -16.19 -12.55
N ARG A 68 16.24 -14.90 -12.69
CA ARG A 68 17.58 -14.48 -13.13
C ARG A 68 18.63 -14.58 -12.02
N TYR A 69 18.22 -14.79 -10.77
CA TYR A 69 19.12 -14.81 -9.61
C TYR A 69 19.18 -16.21 -9.00
N THR A 70 20.29 -16.92 -9.24
CA THR A 70 20.50 -18.29 -8.71
C THR A 70 20.76 -18.31 -7.21
N GLU A 71 21.21 -17.19 -6.64
CA GLU A 71 21.47 -17.03 -5.21
C GLU A 71 20.19 -17.16 -4.39
N LEU A 72 19.03 -16.83 -4.98
CA LEU A 72 17.72 -16.98 -4.35
C LEU A 72 17.32 -18.45 -4.08
N LEU A 73 18.08 -19.42 -4.59
CA LEU A 73 17.92 -20.83 -4.22
C LEU A 73 18.57 -21.17 -2.87
N LYS A 74 19.47 -20.30 -2.37
CA LYS A 74 20.27 -20.54 -1.15
C LYS A 74 20.03 -19.51 -0.06
N ARG A 75 19.57 -18.31 -0.41
CA ARG A 75 19.30 -17.20 0.51
C ARG A 75 18.03 -16.45 0.10
N ASP A 76 17.43 -15.72 1.04
CA ASP A 76 16.16 -15.02 0.85
C ASP A 76 16.33 -13.57 0.38
N TRP A 77 17.55 -13.12 0.10
CA TRP A 77 17.84 -11.76 -0.33
C TRP A 77 18.92 -11.68 -1.40
N ILE A 78 18.85 -10.63 -2.23
CA ILE A 78 19.86 -10.30 -3.26
C ILE A 78 19.94 -8.78 -3.44
N VAL A 79 21.07 -8.32 -3.98
CA VAL A 79 21.15 -6.96 -4.55
C VAL A 79 20.59 -7.04 -5.96
N ALA A 80 19.60 -6.21 -6.27
CA ALA A 80 18.91 -6.22 -7.56
C ALA A 80 18.82 -4.84 -8.19
N ASP A 81 18.77 -4.85 -9.52
CA ASP A 81 18.40 -3.68 -10.31
C ASP A 81 16.88 -3.65 -10.47
N PHE A 82 16.24 -2.69 -9.80
CA PHE A 82 14.82 -2.46 -9.93
C PHE A 82 14.49 -1.68 -11.19
N GLY A 83 13.34 -1.96 -11.79
CA GLY A 83 12.83 -1.24 -12.94
C GLY A 83 12.36 0.17 -12.59
N GLN A 84 11.79 0.85 -13.59
CA GLN A 84 11.21 2.18 -13.38
C GLN A 84 9.97 2.09 -12.46
N PRO A 85 9.95 2.78 -11.31
CA PRO A 85 8.83 2.73 -10.38
C PRO A 85 7.62 3.52 -10.90
N SER A 86 6.42 3.04 -10.57
CA SER A 86 5.18 3.81 -10.73
C SER A 86 5.09 4.90 -9.65
N GLU A 87 4.16 5.85 -9.78
CA GLU A 87 3.90 6.80 -8.69
C GLU A 87 3.54 6.12 -7.38
N TYR A 88 2.81 5.00 -7.43
CA TYR A 88 2.46 4.25 -6.22
C TYR A 88 3.69 3.55 -5.62
N SER A 89 4.52 2.90 -6.43
CA SER A 89 5.70 2.19 -5.92
C SER A 89 6.81 3.12 -5.44
N LYS A 90 6.88 4.37 -5.91
CA LYS A 90 7.77 5.41 -5.35
C LYS A 90 7.52 5.65 -3.86
N TYR A 91 6.25 5.72 -3.43
CA TYR A 91 5.92 5.83 -2.01
C TYR A 91 6.31 4.55 -1.25
N LEU A 92 6.01 3.37 -1.80
CA LEU A 92 6.38 2.10 -1.15
C LEU A 92 7.89 1.93 -0.93
N ARG A 93 8.70 2.46 -1.86
CA ARG A 93 10.17 2.42 -1.81
C ARG A 93 10.79 3.56 -1.00
N GLY A 94 9.98 4.46 -0.43
CA GLY A 94 10.46 5.63 0.30
C GLY A 94 11.18 6.65 -0.59
N LEU A 95 10.94 6.63 -1.91
CA LEU A 95 11.50 7.62 -2.84
C LEU A 95 10.72 8.94 -2.77
N HIS A 96 9.43 8.87 -2.44
CA HIS A 96 8.58 10.02 -2.12
C HIS A 96 8.02 9.85 -0.70
N SER A 97 7.90 10.97 0.02
CA SER A 97 7.22 11.06 1.31
C SER A 97 5.98 11.94 1.19
N LYS A 98 5.02 11.75 2.09
CA LYS A 98 3.90 12.69 2.29
C LYS A 98 3.99 13.32 3.66
N ASP A 99 3.49 14.54 3.79
CA ASP A 99 3.45 15.25 5.08
C ASP A 99 2.55 14.55 6.12
N ASP A 100 1.60 13.72 5.66
CA ASP A 100 0.69 12.92 6.47
C ASP A 100 1.10 11.44 6.58
N ASP A 101 2.35 11.11 6.27
CA ASP A 101 2.89 9.76 6.47
C ASP A 101 3.29 9.54 7.94
N TYR A 102 2.37 8.94 8.71
CA TYR A 102 2.59 8.55 10.10
C TYR A 102 3.13 7.12 10.25
N SER A 103 3.65 6.52 9.17
CA SER A 103 4.23 5.19 9.24
C SER A 103 5.54 5.19 10.05
N TYR A 104 5.87 4.03 10.63
CA TYR A 104 7.13 3.86 11.32
C TYR A 104 8.26 3.72 10.29
N PRO A 105 9.35 4.51 10.37
CA PRO A 105 10.43 4.44 9.41
C PRO A 105 11.16 3.10 9.49
N ARG A 106 11.39 2.47 8.34
CA ARG A 106 12.17 1.25 8.24
C ARG A 106 13.60 1.59 7.83
N VAL A 107 14.58 1.14 8.62
CA VAL A 107 15.99 1.16 8.21
C VAL A 107 16.26 -0.08 7.36
N TYR A 108 16.54 0.10 6.08
CA TYR A 108 16.88 -0.98 5.14
C TYR A 108 17.66 -0.42 3.94
N ASP A 109 18.33 -1.30 3.19
CA ASP A 109 18.98 -0.94 1.92
C ASP A 109 17.96 -1.04 0.77
N PRO A 110 17.63 0.06 0.07
CA PRO A 110 16.65 0.05 -1.02
C PRO A 110 17.09 -0.74 -2.25
N LYS A 111 18.37 -1.13 -2.35
CA LYS A 111 18.90 -1.98 -3.43
C LYS A 111 18.77 -3.47 -3.16
N ILE A 112 18.39 -3.86 -1.94
CA ILE A 112 18.25 -5.25 -1.56
C ILE A 112 16.79 -5.69 -1.70
N LEU A 113 16.57 -6.70 -2.53
CA LEU A 113 15.32 -7.46 -2.55
C LEU A 113 15.41 -8.53 -1.45
N THR A 114 14.45 -8.57 -0.53
CA THR A 114 14.39 -9.55 0.57
C THR A 114 13.18 -10.49 0.43
N SER A 115 13.06 -11.49 1.30
CA SER A 115 11.93 -12.42 1.36
C SER A 115 11.59 -13.09 0.03
N SER A 116 12.62 -13.38 -0.78
CA SER A 116 12.48 -13.91 -2.14
C SER A 116 13.17 -15.27 -2.32
N LEU A 117 13.33 -16.03 -1.22
CA LEU A 117 13.82 -17.41 -1.29
C LEU A 117 12.87 -18.26 -2.15
N ARG A 118 13.45 -19.02 -3.07
CA ARG A 118 12.73 -19.86 -4.03
C ARG A 118 12.72 -21.33 -3.62
#